data_AF-A0A6A5C8B1-F1
#
_entry.id   AF-A0A6A5C8B1-F1
#
_cell.length_a   1.000
_cell.length_b   1.000
_cell.length_c   1.000
_cell.angle_alpha   90.00
_cell.angle_beta   90.00
_cell.angle_gamma   90.00
#
_symmetry.space_group_name_H-M   'P 1'
#
loop_
_entity.id
_entity.type
_entity.pdbx_description
1 polymer ?
#
loop_
_entity_poly.entity_id
_entity_poly.type
_entity_poly.pdbx_seq_one_letter_code
_entity_poly.pdbx_strand_id
1 'polypeptide(L)'
;MSTTNIPSTCTPSNDDPNVVLDINKEEELSKAENQTTTCTSTLPSETFVGADCDRTTNPSSDPTNTTTSVIIIHEPLNNTTEQQQQHHNTDNIISHSSNGGDDILSTCAEAEFICRSPQIQQMKKEFSGANLIDQVAQPLSKVNSAVGASQKSVSIKKVTSANDVTTKAESQSVIMETRTVFSLQSKATSKTSKSEEIAVNTCCGTVELNCIRVLSIIGMLVNIAAFIAMAVVISIAFPVSTTNEVELLILRADANLYSEVAASSLKIAVYSNITNPYIPRWKSTKEKATSAIAAIVDALPPNVFLTLLNGSAYFNSSNIPVNPYEQVAVDLLLAGKQKEAIKLIESKNFTSTSLAWKSVVSNLLTYAKDLARNKNDYLLTASSVNLGLIGTSVLFVVPIVLTVFILAINREGISQKRLKKANAIMLLDTMADPSLRQLFRKHCEQEKAVESFDFLEKVAMYKEFCNQSYDLQERLFDQTSSSSSGEKEMQDQPKKKTALEIELEEVEKKKYEIAFEIFTEFVDENGEKALNITRSSCEEVKTKLDHFNTGQNDHLPDELFDKLQTELAIVMLDIHQRFKNTLAFQKKMKIADIRKKRMN
;
A
#
# COMPACT_ATOMS: atom_id res chain seq x y z
N MET A 1 66.09 7.57 -56.53
CA MET A 1 64.64 7.88 -56.68
C MET A 1 64.07 7.87 -55.28
N SER A 2 64.34 8.93 -54.51
CA SER A 2 63.51 10.14 -54.39
C SER A 2 62.20 9.82 -53.68
N THR A 3 61.82 10.36 -52.52
CA THR A 3 62.38 11.28 -51.50
C THR A 3 61.23 11.36 -50.45
N THR A 4 61.43 11.08 -49.16
CA THR A 4 61.49 12.07 -48.04
C THR A 4 60.27 13.04 -47.98
N ASN A 5 59.60 13.33 -46.85
CA ASN A 5 60.15 13.80 -45.57
C ASN A 5 59.07 13.99 -44.47
N ILE A 6 59.49 13.76 -43.22
CA ILE A 6 59.07 14.39 -41.93
C ILE A 6 59.67 15.84 -41.96
N PRO A 7 59.25 16.94 -41.25
CA PRO A 7 59.21 17.01 -39.77
C PRO A 7 58.49 18.15 -38.98
N SER A 8 58.46 17.94 -37.64
CA SER A 8 58.77 18.85 -36.50
C SER A 8 58.04 20.19 -36.22
N THR A 9 57.51 20.26 -34.98
CA THR A 9 57.60 21.31 -33.92
C THR A 9 57.89 22.80 -34.24
N CYS A 10 57.09 23.70 -33.63
CA CYS A 10 57.50 24.86 -32.80
C CYS A 10 56.28 25.60 -32.17
N THR A 11 56.40 26.02 -30.89
CA THR A 11 55.67 27.10 -30.18
C THR A 11 56.14 28.49 -30.68
N PRO A 12 55.53 29.69 -30.39
CA PRO A 12 54.97 30.17 -29.10
C PRO A 12 53.81 31.24 -29.15
N SER A 13 53.52 31.79 -27.95
CA SER A 13 53.02 33.15 -27.59
C SER A 13 51.53 33.53 -27.62
N ASN A 14 51.06 33.89 -26.41
CA ASN A 14 50.10 34.92 -25.97
C ASN A 14 49.43 35.83 -27.02
N ASP A 15 48.11 36.04 -26.87
CA ASP A 15 47.50 37.34 -26.53
C ASP A 15 45.99 37.20 -26.27
N ASP A 16 45.53 37.76 -25.13
CA ASP A 16 44.15 38.13 -24.75
C ASP A 16 43.59 39.24 -25.70
N PRO A 17 42.29 39.71 -25.69
CA PRO A 17 41.32 39.71 -24.58
C PRO A 17 39.80 39.57 -24.92
N ASN A 18 38.99 39.50 -23.84
CA ASN A 18 37.66 40.10 -23.62
C ASN A 18 36.50 39.92 -24.63
N VAL A 19 35.43 39.24 -24.18
CA VAL A 19 34.05 39.72 -24.38
C VAL A 19 33.24 39.57 -23.08
N VAL A 20 32.59 40.68 -22.74
CA VAL A 20 31.77 41.03 -21.57
C VAL A 20 30.28 40.73 -21.84
N LEU A 21 29.53 40.36 -20.80
CA LEU A 21 28.12 40.71 -20.51
C LEU A 21 27.79 40.14 -19.11
N ASP A 22 27.86 40.92 -18.02
CA ASP A 22 26.76 41.72 -17.41
C ASP A 22 25.41 40.99 -17.40
N ILE A 23 24.75 40.74 -16.26
CA ILE A 23 24.01 41.67 -15.37
C ILE A 23 23.81 40.92 -14.01
N ASN A 24 24.29 41.43 -12.85
CA ASN A 24 23.56 42.21 -11.82
C ASN A 24 22.31 41.52 -11.21
N LYS A 25 21.89 41.62 -9.94
CA LYS A 25 22.29 42.28 -8.67
C LYS A 25 21.14 41.94 -7.68
N GLU A 26 21.38 41.55 -6.43
CA GLU A 26 21.02 42.25 -5.15
C GLU A 26 21.15 41.17 -4.02
N GLU A 27 21.99 41.34 -2.98
CA GLU A 27 21.75 42.04 -1.69
C GLU A 27 20.61 41.41 -0.84
N GLU A 28 20.67 41.20 0.49
CA GLU A 28 21.69 41.35 1.54
C GLU A 28 21.11 40.75 2.88
N LEU A 29 21.99 40.54 3.88
CA LEU A 29 21.78 40.50 5.36
C LEU A 29 20.88 39.40 6.01
N SER A 30 21.17 38.79 7.16
CA SER A 30 21.94 39.13 8.39
C SER A 30 22.31 37.81 9.15
N LYS A 31 23.49 37.61 9.78
CA LYS A 31 23.97 37.98 11.15
C LYS A 31 22.89 37.83 12.26
N ALA A 32 23.11 37.31 13.47
CA ALA A 32 24.26 36.78 14.24
C ALA A 32 23.71 36.08 15.53
N GLU A 33 24.63 35.53 16.35
CA GLU A 33 24.51 35.11 17.77
C GLU A 33 23.80 33.76 18.06
N ASN A 34 24.31 32.85 18.91
CA ASN A 34 25.14 33.01 20.10
C ASN A 34 26.01 31.78 20.43
N GLN A 35 27.13 32.05 21.09
CA GLN A 35 28.03 31.12 21.79
C GLN A 35 27.28 30.38 22.94
N THR A 36 27.79 29.24 23.44
CA THR A 36 28.47 29.11 24.76
C THR A 36 28.86 27.65 25.09
N THR A 37 30.12 27.47 25.55
CA THR A 37 30.65 26.52 26.57
C THR A 37 30.75 24.99 26.35
N THR A 38 32.00 24.58 26.12
CA THR A 38 32.84 23.61 26.86
C THR A 38 32.31 23.06 28.19
N CYS A 39 32.49 21.74 28.45
CA CYS A 39 33.33 21.23 29.55
C CYS A 39 33.41 19.68 29.63
N THR A 40 34.64 19.26 29.91
CA THR A 40 35.20 17.93 30.22
C THR A 40 34.85 17.47 31.65
N SER A 41 34.71 16.16 31.89
CA SER A 41 35.33 15.41 33.04
C SER A 41 34.80 13.97 33.06
N THR A 42 35.64 12.93 33.01
CA THR A 42 36.49 12.29 34.04
C THR A 42 35.71 11.44 35.06
N LEU A 43 36.08 10.15 35.07
CA LEU A 43 35.79 9.05 36.01
C LEU A 43 35.87 9.43 37.52
N PRO A 44 35.32 8.57 38.41
CA PRO A 44 36.19 7.61 39.09
C PRO A 44 35.63 6.19 39.25
N SER A 45 36.58 5.27 39.41
CA SER A 45 36.46 3.89 39.88
C SER A 45 36.45 3.81 41.41
N GLU A 46 35.90 2.71 41.96
CA GLU A 46 36.32 1.97 43.19
C GLU A 46 35.38 0.74 43.25
N THR A 47 35.75 -0.55 43.14
CA THR A 47 36.75 -1.42 43.80
C THR A 47 36.42 -1.78 45.25
N PHE A 48 36.00 -3.04 45.49
CA PHE A 48 36.41 -4.02 46.53
C PHE A 48 35.25 -5.02 46.79
N VAL A 49 35.36 -6.28 47.22
CA VAL A 49 36.35 -7.39 47.25
C VAL A 49 35.62 -8.56 47.96
N GLY A 50 36.01 -9.81 47.66
CA GLY A 50 35.70 -11.02 48.44
C GLY A 50 34.79 -12.00 47.68
N ALA A 51 35.25 -13.10 47.06
CA ALA A 51 35.98 -14.26 47.61
C ALA A 51 35.27 -14.82 48.86
N ASP A 52 34.93 -16.10 49.01
CA ASP A 52 35.32 -17.31 48.32
C ASP A 52 34.42 -18.47 48.83
N CYS A 53 34.63 -19.67 48.27
CA CYS A 53 34.31 -21.00 48.82
C CYS A 53 32.92 -21.63 48.60
N ASP A 54 32.91 -22.48 47.57
CA ASP A 54 32.88 -23.95 47.68
C ASP A 54 31.64 -24.73 48.17
N ARG A 55 31.45 -25.82 47.39
CA ARG A 55 31.06 -27.18 47.76
C ARG A 55 29.58 -27.62 47.65
N THR A 56 29.36 -28.36 46.56
CA THR A 56 28.83 -29.75 46.48
C THR A 56 27.46 -30.06 47.09
N THR A 57 26.53 -30.57 46.27
CA THR A 57 26.11 -31.99 46.17
C THR A 57 24.70 -32.11 45.55
N ASN A 58 24.60 -32.87 44.46
CA ASN A 58 23.44 -33.75 44.20
C ASN A 58 23.50 -34.90 45.23
N PRO A 59 22.39 -35.58 45.65
CA PRO A 59 21.38 -36.11 44.73
C PRO A 59 19.93 -36.27 45.26
N SER A 60 19.01 -36.61 44.35
CA SER A 60 17.92 -37.60 44.48
C SER A 60 17.11 -37.66 45.78
N SER A 61 15.80 -37.37 45.71
CA SER A 61 14.71 -38.32 46.08
C SER A 61 13.33 -37.65 46.08
N ASP A 62 12.42 -38.15 45.25
CA ASP A 62 10.98 -38.27 45.59
C ASP A 62 10.83 -39.13 46.86
N PRO A 63 9.74 -39.07 47.70
CA PRO A 63 8.35 -39.04 47.23
C PRO A 63 7.30 -38.36 48.16
N THR A 64 6.03 -38.46 47.75
CA THR A 64 4.77 -38.61 48.54
C THR A 64 3.80 -37.43 48.69
N ASN A 65 2.62 -37.67 48.10
CA ASN A 65 1.25 -37.57 48.65
C ASN A 65 0.70 -36.24 49.18
N THR A 66 -0.31 -35.69 48.49
CA THR A 66 -1.57 -35.17 49.11
C THR A 66 -2.68 -35.06 48.02
N THR A 67 -3.67 -35.97 47.99
CA THR A 67 -5.09 -35.79 48.41
C THR A 67 -5.93 -34.90 47.45
N THR A 68 -6.71 -35.46 46.52
CA THR A 68 -8.16 -35.81 46.59
C THR A 68 -9.15 -34.63 46.58
N SER A 69 -9.91 -34.50 45.47
CA SER A 69 -11.39 -34.27 45.35
C SER A 69 -11.68 -33.66 43.96
N VAL A 70 -12.13 -34.40 42.95
CA VAL A 70 -13.53 -34.77 42.60
C VAL A 70 -14.50 -33.59 42.65
N ILE A 71 -15.07 -33.21 41.48
CA ILE A 71 -16.51 -33.10 41.22
C ILE A 71 -16.73 -33.21 39.69
N ILE A 72 -17.72 -34.05 39.37
CA ILE A 72 -18.28 -34.45 38.08
C ILE A 72 -19.42 -33.48 37.70
N ILE A 73 -19.72 -33.33 36.39
CA ILE A 73 -21.06 -33.32 35.73
C ILE A 73 -20.81 -32.92 34.26
N HIS A 74 -20.78 -33.85 33.30
CA HIS A 74 -21.89 -34.37 32.48
C HIS A 74 -22.63 -33.31 31.64
N GLU A 75 -22.51 -33.39 30.30
CA GLU A 75 -23.65 -33.53 29.35
C GLU A 75 -23.17 -33.63 27.87
N PRO A 76 -24.02 -34.04 26.89
CA PRO A 76 -23.83 -35.34 26.26
C PRO A 76 -23.61 -35.31 24.73
N LEU A 77 -23.17 -36.48 24.23
CA LEU A 77 -23.24 -36.87 22.82
C LEU A 77 -24.70 -36.94 22.34
N ASN A 78 -24.93 -36.55 21.08
CA ASN A 78 -25.75 -37.38 20.21
C ASN A 78 -25.20 -37.43 18.77
N ASN A 79 -25.24 -38.65 18.23
CA ASN A 79 -24.72 -39.11 16.95
C ASN A 79 -25.60 -38.70 15.77
N THR A 80 -25.06 -38.76 14.55
CA THR A 80 -25.44 -39.70 13.45
C THR A 80 -24.75 -39.22 12.16
N THR A 81 -23.63 -39.81 11.74
CA THR A 81 -23.46 -40.86 10.68
C THR A 81 -23.66 -40.34 9.24
N GLU A 82 -22.59 -40.32 8.42
CA GLU A 82 -22.38 -41.25 7.28
C GLU A 82 -21.22 -40.84 6.34
N GLN A 83 -20.31 -41.83 6.11
CA GLN A 83 -19.61 -42.19 4.86
C GLN A 83 -18.64 -41.15 4.21
N GLN A 84 -17.45 -41.48 3.69
CA GLN A 84 -16.80 -42.72 3.25
C GLN A 84 -15.28 -42.46 3.01
N GLN A 85 -14.43 -43.46 3.32
CA GLN A 85 -13.27 -44.03 2.56
C GLN A 85 -12.34 -43.10 1.73
N GLN A 86 -11.01 -43.21 1.63
CA GLN A 86 -9.94 -44.22 1.77
C GLN A 86 -8.61 -43.40 1.84
N HIS A 87 -7.53 -43.74 2.55
CA HIS A 87 -6.53 -44.77 2.22
C HIS A 87 -5.47 -44.79 3.35
N HIS A 88 -5.11 -45.98 3.84
CA HIS A 88 -3.91 -46.24 4.64
C HIS A 88 -3.26 -47.51 4.09
N ASN A 89 -1.94 -47.48 3.87
CA ASN A 89 -0.99 -48.49 4.38
C ASN A 89 0.43 -47.94 4.14
N THR A 90 1.27 -47.70 5.16
CA THR A 90 2.17 -48.66 5.87
C THR A 90 3.07 -49.44 4.90
N ASP A 91 4.39 -49.57 5.08
CA ASP A 91 5.18 -49.91 6.27
C ASP A 91 6.67 -49.67 5.92
N ASN A 92 7.51 -49.01 6.75
CA ASN A 92 8.28 -49.51 7.91
C ASN A 92 9.71 -50.02 7.61
N ILE A 93 10.67 -49.44 8.35
CA ILE A 93 11.84 -50.04 9.08
C ILE A 93 12.94 -50.66 8.18
N ILE A 94 14.23 -50.32 8.31
CA ILE A 94 15.20 -50.85 9.31
C ILE A 94 16.48 -49.97 9.36
N SER A 95 17.06 -49.95 10.56
CA SER A 95 18.25 -49.32 11.12
C SER A 95 19.61 -49.98 10.80
N HIS A 96 20.70 -49.38 11.35
CA HIS A 96 22.09 -49.85 11.52
C HIS A 96 23.02 -49.70 10.28
N SER A 97 24.34 -49.44 10.37
CA SER A 97 25.32 -49.25 11.44
C SER A 97 26.70 -48.98 10.78
N SER A 98 27.51 -48.08 11.38
CA SER A 98 28.98 -48.15 11.62
C SER A 98 30.03 -48.43 10.52
N ASN A 99 31.14 -47.67 10.65
CA ASN A 99 32.52 -47.86 10.16
C ASN A 99 32.75 -47.75 8.63
N GLY A 100 33.75 -47.06 8.11
CA GLY A 100 35.12 -46.84 8.60
C GLY A 100 36.05 -47.67 7.71
N GLY A 101 36.88 -47.03 6.88
CA GLY A 101 37.86 -47.72 6.04
C GLY A 101 38.29 -46.92 4.82
N ASP A 102 39.56 -46.53 4.83
CA ASP A 102 40.32 -46.00 3.71
C ASP A 102 40.29 -46.94 2.50
N ASP A 103 40.30 -46.38 1.28
CA ASP A 103 40.92 -47.07 0.14
C ASP A 103 41.43 -46.07 -0.92
N ILE A 104 42.74 -46.19 -1.15
CA ILE A 104 43.52 -45.58 -2.22
C ILE A 104 43.43 -46.52 -3.44
N LEU A 105 42.85 -46.06 -4.55
CA LEU A 105 43.06 -46.63 -5.90
C LEU A 105 42.80 -45.51 -6.92
N SER A 106 43.85 -44.92 -7.51
CA SER A 106 44.46 -45.38 -8.77
C SER A 106 43.43 -45.63 -9.87
N THR A 107 43.25 -44.65 -10.74
CA THR A 107 42.69 -44.88 -12.09
C THR A 107 43.28 -43.84 -13.04
N CYS A 108 44.29 -44.26 -13.80
CA CYS A 108 44.60 -43.65 -15.09
C CYS A 108 43.45 -44.01 -16.04
N ALA A 109 42.54 -43.06 -16.28
CA ALA A 109 41.58 -43.14 -17.37
C ALA A 109 42.11 -42.27 -18.51
N GLU A 110 42.60 -42.95 -19.53
CA GLU A 110 42.96 -42.42 -20.84
C GLU A 110 41.66 -41.95 -21.51
N ALA A 111 41.43 -40.63 -21.51
CA ALA A 111 40.30 -40.00 -22.21
C ALA A 111 40.81 -39.41 -23.52
N GLU A 112 40.48 -40.06 -24.64
CA GLU A 112 40.61 -39.48 -25.99
C GLU A 112 39.71 -38.24 -26.10
N PHE A 113 40.34 -37.06 -26.03
CA PHE A 113 39.68 -35.78 -26.24
C PHE A 113 39.67 -35.44 -27.74
N ILE A 114 38.60 -35.84 -28.45
CA ILE A 114 38.33 -35.36 -29.81
C ILE A 114 37.78 -33.93 -29.73
N CYS A 115 38.64 -32.94 -29.97
CA CYS A 115 38.23 -31.55 -30.17
C CYS A 115 37.53 -31.38 -31.54
N ARG A 116 36.19 -31.41 -31.57
CA ARG A 116 35.41 -30.81 -32.67
C ARG A 116 35.07 -29.37 -32.30
N SER A 117 35.72 -28.43 -33.00
CA SER A 117 35.46 -26.99 -32.92
C SER A 117 34.10 -26.64 -33.52
N PRO A 118 33.28 -25.74 -32.93
CA PRO A 118 32.12 -25.19 -33.61
C PRO A 118 32.56 -24.08 -34.58
N GLN A 119 32.30 -24.28 -35.88
CA GLN A 119 32.42 -23.22 -36.87
C GLN A 119 31.31 -22.18 -36.67
N ILE A 120 31.70 -20.94 -36.33
CA ILE A 120 30.85 -19.76 -36.49
C ILE A 120 31.02 -19.30 -37.94
N GLN A 121 30.03 -19.57 -38.79
CA GLN A 121 29.92 -18.94 -40.10
C GLN A 121 29.18 -17.60 -39.96
N GLN A 122 29.89 -16.53 -40.25
CA GLN A 122 29.32 -15.24 -40.61
C GLN A 122 28.61 -15.38 -41.96
N MET A 123 27.32 -15.02 -42.03
CA MET A 123 26.69 -14.55 -43.27
C MET A 123 26.20 -13.12 -43.06
N LYS A 124 26.92 -12.19 -43.70
CA LYS A 124 26.54 -10.81 -43.95
C LYS A 124 26.57 -10.65 -45.47
N LYS A 125 25.40 -10.49 -46.10
CA LYS A 125 25.21 -9.91 -47.44
C LYS A 125 23.72 -9.56 -47.59
N GLU A 126 23.41 -8.26 -47.62
CA GLU A 126 23.16 -7.44 -48.83
C GLU A 126 21.65 -7.35 -49.08
N PHE A 127 21.04 -6.19 -48.78
CA PHE A 127 20.03 -5.60 -49.67
C PHE A 127 19.93 -4.09 -49.39
N SER A 128 20.36 -3.31 -50.38
CA SER A 128 20.20 -1.85 -50.50
C SER A 128 19.76 -1.57 -51.94
N GLY A 129 18.81 -0.65 -52.11
CA GLY A 129 18.29 -0.13 -53.39
C GLY A 129 16.76 -0.15 -53.36
N ALA A 130 16.03 0.92 -52.96
CA ALA A 130 15.88 2.26 -53.53
C ALA A 130 15.00 2.33 -54.80
N ASN A 131 13.95 3.18 -54.72
CA ASN A 131 13.13 3.81 -55.78
C ASN A 131 12.10 2.89 -56.49
N LEU A 132 10.86 3.29 -56.85
CA LEU A 132 10.35 4.56 -57.38
C LEU A 132 8.78 4.49 -57.55
N ILE A 133 8.07 5.63 -57.44
CA ILE A 133 6.77 6.06 -58.09
C ILE A 133 5.47 5.25 -57.80
N ASP A 134 4.37 5.79 -57.25
CA ASP A 134 3.44 6.92 -57.57
C ASP A 134 2.26 6.53 -58.51
N GLN A 135 1.05 6.88 -58.04
CA GLN A 135 -0.28 6.96 -58.69
C GLN A 135 -0.97 5.74 -59.35
N VAL A 136 -2.28 5.57 -59.03
CA VAL A 136 -3.45 5.78 -59.93
C VAL A 136 -4.70 5.00 -59.44
N ALA A 137 -5.78 5.76 -59.22
CA ALA A 137 -7.23 5.51 -59.41
C ALA A 137 -7.96 4.22 -58.92
N GLN A 138 -8.93 4.44 -58.00
CA GLN A 138 -10.42 4.20 -58.06
C GLN A 138 -11.05 3.27 -59.16
N PRO A 139 -12.37 2.88 -59.12
CA PRO A 139 -13.44 2.96 -58.09
C PRO A 139 -14.42 1.72 -58.00
N LEU A 140 -15.53 1.89 -57.25
CA LEU A 140 -16.84 1.15 -57.22
C LEU A 140 -16.93 -0.13 -56.35
N SER A 141 -17.96 -0.38 -55.52
CA SER A 141 -19.36 0.07 -55.53
C SER A 141 -20.09 -0.11 -54.16
N LYS A 142 -21.00 0.85 -53.87
CA LYS A 142 -22.36 0.79 -53.26
C LYS A 142 -22.70 -0.36 -52.29
N VAL A 143 -23.25 -0.12 -51.09
CA VAL A 143 -24.69 0.12 -50.85
C VAL A 143 -24.94 0.94 -49.55
N ASN A 144 -25.97 1.80 -49.63
CA ASN A 144 -26.50 2.75 -48.65
C ASN A 144 -27.16 2.14 -47.40
N SER A 145 -27.13 2.87 -46.28
CA SER A 145 -28.30 3.54 -45.63
C SER A 145 -27.92 3.90 -44.19
N ALA A 146 -27.73 5.18 -43.85
CA ALA A 146 -28.73 6.19 -43.51
C ALA A 146 -28.80 6.38 -41.98
N VAL A 147 -28.46 7.58 -41.53
CA VAL A 147 -29.19 8.45 -40.57
C VAL A 147 -28.20 9.52 -40.12
N GLY A 148 -28.46 10.75 -40.56
CA GLY A 148 -27.71 11.93 -40.15
C GLY A 148 -28.28 12.56 -38.89
N ALA A 149 -27.47 13.37 -38.21
CA ALA A 149 -27.74 14.79 -38.04
C ALA A 149 -26.57 15.47 -37.31
N SER A 150 -26.05 16.47 -37.99
CA SER A 150 -24.96 17.39 -37.66
C SER A 150 -25.20 18.19 -36.37
N GLN A 151 -24.20 18.24 -35.48
CA GLN A 151 -24.04 19.32 -34.50
C GLN A 151 -22.77 20.10 -34.83
N LYS A 152 -22.98 21.32 -35.36
CA LYS A 152 -21.96 22.32 -35.63
C LYS A 152 -21.88 23.26 -34.44
N SER A 153 -20.72 23.33 -33.82
CA SER A 153 -20.36 24.25 -32.74
C SER A 153 -20.21 25.68 -33.25
N VAL A 154 -20.86 26.63 -32.57
CA VAL A 154 -20.61 28.07 -32.75
C VAL A 154 -20.50 28.72 -31.38
N SER A 155 -19.32 29.30 -31.15
CA SER A 155 -18.93 30.10 -29.99
C SER A 155 -19.71 31.42 -29.92
N ILE A 156 -20.24 31.76 -28.75
CA ILE A 156 -20.87 33.07 -28.51
C ILE A 156 -19.92 33.97 -27.71
N LYS A 157 -19.58 35.09 -28.36
CA LYS A 157 -18.89 36.26 -27.81
C LYS A 157 -19.75 36.99 -26.78
N LYS A 158 -19.07 37.37 -25.70
CA LYS A 158 -19.42 38.36 -24.68
C LYS A 158 -19.71 39.73 -25.33
N VAL A 159 -20.88 40.30 -25.07
CA VAL A 159 -21.20 41.71 -25.34
C VAL A 159 -21.83 42.31 -24.08
N THR A 160 -21.14 43.31 -23.57
CA THR A 160 -21.54 44.26 -22.54
C THR A 160 -22.56 45.25 -23.13
N SER A 161 -23.66 45.49 -22.44
CA SER A 161 -24.43 46.75 -22.59
C SER A 161 -25.18 47.08 -21.31
N ALA A 162 -24.92 48.29 -20.81
CA ALA A 162 -25.65 48.99 -19.77
C ALA A 162 -26.98 49.54 -20.30
N ASN A 163 -27.88 49.84 -19.34
CA ASN A 163 -29.08 50.73 -19.35
C ASN A 163 -30.05 50.09 -18.33
N ASP A 164 -30.11 50.49 -17.07
CA ASP A 164 -30.65 51.75 -16.53
C ASP A 164 -31.97 52.19 -17.17
N VAL A 165 -33.10 51.74 -16.62
CA VAL A 165 -34.35 52.52 -16.50
C VAL A 165 -35.08 52.08 -15.24
N THR A 166 -35.32 53.07 -14.40
CA THR A 166 -36.16 53.06 -13.21
C THR A 166 -37.63 52.99 -13.61
N THR A 167 -38.40 52.05 -13.06
CA THR A 167 -39.85 52.24 -12.88
C THR A 167 -40.36 51.48 -11.65
N LYS A 168 -40.70 52.28 -10.63
CA LYS A 168 -41.51 51.89 -9.48
C LYS A 168 -42.88 51.42 -9.97
N ALA A 169 -43.27 50.21 -9.61
CA ALA A 169 -44.67 49.82 -9.54
C ALA A 169 -44.86 48.95 -8.32
N GLU A 170 -45.55 49.57 -7.37
CA GLU A 170 -46.02 49.07 -6.10
C GLU A 170 -47.02 47.92 -6.33
N SER A 171 -46.77 46.77 -5.72
CA SER A 171 -47.77 45.72 -5.56
C SER A 171 -47.50 45.03 -4.23
N GLN A 172 -48.20 45.52 -3.21
CA GLN A 172 -48.41 44.86 -1.94
C GLN A 172 -49.06 43.49 -2.18
N SER A 173 -48.26 42.43 -2.06
CA SER A 173 -48.77 41.11 -1.70
C SER A 173 -48.47 40.92 -0.21
N VAL A 174 -49.52 40.94 0.59
CA VAL A 174 -49.53 40.54 2.00
C VAL A 174 -48.97 39.12 2.10
N ILE A 175 -47.72 39.00 2.51
CA ILE A 175 -47.15 37.72 2.93
C ILE A 175 -47.54 37.58 4.41
N MET A 176 -48.55 36.76 4.65
CA MET A 176 -48.83 36.22 5.98
C MET A 176 -47.59 35.43 6.40
N GLU A 177 -46.79 36.04 7.27
CA GLU A 177 -45.69 35.39 7.97
C GLU A 177 -46.32 34.49 9.04
N THR A 178 -46.75 33.30 8.62
CA THR A 178 -47.15 32.22 9.54
C THR A 178 -45.91 31.78 10.27
N ARG A 179 -45.68 32.39 11.44
CA ARG A 179 -44.63 32.05 12.39
C ARG A 179 -44.96 30.67 12.98
N THR A 180 -44.66 29.60 12.25
CA THR A 180 -44.69 28.23 12.78
C THR A 180 -43.49 28.06 13.70
N VAL A 181 -43.72 28.29 14.99
CA VAL A 181 -42.80 28.05 16.08
C VAL A 181 -42.71 26.53 16.33
N PHE A 182 -42.22 25.77 15.35
CA PHE A 182 -41.73 24.40 15.57
C PHE A 182 -40.20 24.47 15.68
N SER A 183 -39.70 25.15 16.71
CA SER A 183 -38.32 24.91 17.14
C SER A 183 -38.32 23.59 17.92
N LEU A 184 -38.26 22.48 17.19
CA LEU A 184 -37.74 21.20 17.66
C LEU A 184 -36.23 21.36 17.99
N GLN A 185 -35.89 22.29 18.88
CA GLN A 185 -34.68 22.23 19.67
C GLN A 185 -35.07 21.47 20.92
N SER A 186 -35.17 20.15 20.77
CA SER A 186 -35.09 19.25 21.91
C SER A 186 -33.78 19.59 22.63
N LYS A 187 -33.94 20.25 23.78
CA LYS A 187 -32.92 20.60 24.77
C LYS A 187 -32.45 19.33 25.48
N ALA A 188 -32.24 18.25 24.73
CA ALA A 188 -31.52 17.08 25.18
C ALA A 188 -30.04 17.46 25.19
N THR A 189 -29.60 17.97 26.34
CA THR A 189 -28.20 17.95 26.78
C THR A 189 -27.71 16.51 26.86
N SER A 190 -27.66 15.80 25.72
CA SER A 190 -26.79 14.66 25.61
C SER A 190 -25.38 15.24 25.63
N LYS A 191 -24.66 14.99 26.73
CA LYS A 191 -23.20 15.10 26.79
C LYS A 191 -22.61 14.06 25.83
N THR A 192 -22.91 14.18 24.54
CA THR A 192 -22.06 13.61 23.52
C THR A 192 -20.79 14.42 23.61
N SER A 193 -19.74 13.77 24.11
CA SER A 193 -18.39 14.32 24.16
C SER A 193 -18.16 15.09 22.87
N LYS A 194 -17.93 16.40 22.98
CA LYS A 194 -17.39 17.20 21.89
C LYS A 194 -16.09 16.51 21.51
N SER A 195 -16.16 15.59 20.56
CA SER A 195 -15.01 15.07 19.84
C SER A 195 -14.34 16.32 19.32
N GLU A 196 -13.22 16.71 19.94
CA GLU A 196 -12.43 17.86 19.54
C GLU A 196 -12.10 17.69 18.06
N GLU A 197 -12.87 18.38 17.24
CA GLU A 197 -12.75 18.33 15.80
C GLU A 197 -11.55 19.22 15.48
N ILE A 198 -10.41 18.58 15.24
CA ILE A 198 -9.15 19.26 14.92
C ILE A 198 -9.33 19.86 13.52
N ALA A 199 -9.76 21.11 13.48
CA ALA A 199 -9.79 21.91 12.27
C ALA A 199 -8.40 22.53 12.05
N VAL A 200 -7.76 22.18 10.94
CA VAL A 200 -6.49 22.79 10.55
C VAL A 200 -6.79 23.82 9.46
N ASN A 201 -6.48 25.09 9.72
CA ASN A 201 -6.57 26.15 8.73
C ASN A 201 -5.40 26.00 7.75
N THR A 202 -5.70 25.51 6.55
CA THR A 202 -4.75 25.51 5.45
C THR A 202 -4.98 26.74 4.57
N CYS A 203 -4.00 27.08 3.72
CA CYS A 203 -4.10 28.22 2.79
C CYS A 203 -5.29 28.11 1.80
N CYS A 204 -5.90 26.93 1.66
CA CYS A 204 -7.08 26.67 0.82
C CYS A 204 -8.39 26.52 1.63
N GLY A 205 -8.40 26.85 2.92
CA GLY A 205 -9.57 26.77 3.81
C GLY A 205 -9.35 25.92 5.07
N THR A 206 -10.36 25.91 5.92
CA THR A 206 -10.49 25.05 7.10
C THR A 206 -10.71 23.60 6.66
N VAL A 207 -9.70 22.74 6.84
CA VAL A 207 -9.87 21.30 6.61
C VAL A 207 -10.17 20.65 7.96
N GLU A 208 -11.40 20.20 8.14
CA GLU A 208 -11.79 19.36 9.27
C GLU A 208 -11.22 17.96 9.08
N LEU A 209 -10.10 17.72 9.76
CA LEU A 209 -9.36 16.48 9.71
C LEU A 209 -9.90 15.53 10.78
N ASN A 210 -10.89 14.73 10.40
CA ASN A 210 -11.25 13.56 11.19
C ASN A 210 -9.99 12.69 11.41
N CYS A 211 -9.72 12.27 12.65
CA CYS A 211 -8.56 11.46 13.03
C CYS A 211 -8.33 10.25 12.09
N ILE A 212 -9.41 9.65 11.57
CA ILE A 212 -9.35 8.57 10.58
C ILE A 212 -8.70 9.02 9.26
N ARG A 213 -9.00 10.24 8.77
CA ARG A 213 -8.36 10.80 7.57
C ARG A 213 -6.88 11.04 7.82
N VAL A 214 -6.52 11.54 9.00
CA VAL A 214 -5.13 11.76 9.40
C VAL A 214 -4.36 10.44 9.41
N LEU A 215 -4.91 9.39 10.04
CA LEU A 215 -4.33 8.04 10.04
C LEU A 215 -4.17 7.48 8.63
N SER A 216 -5.16 7.68 7.74
CA SER A 216 -5.08 7.25 6.35
C SER A 216 -3.97 7.98 5.57
N ILE A 217 -3.83 9.30 5.76
CA ILE A 217 -2.77 10.10 5.14
C ILE A 217 -1.39 9.68 5.66
N ILE A 218 -1.25 9.49 6.99
CA ILE A 218 0.00 9.00 7.60
C ILE A 218 0.34 7.61 7.05
N GLY A 219 -0.63 6.70 6.97
CA GLY A 219 -0.43 5.37 6.39
C GLY A 219 0.05 5.43 4.94
N MET A 220 -0.52 6.32 4.12
CA MET A 220 -0.04 6.53 2.74
C MET A 220 1.37 7.13 2.70
N LEU A 221 1.70 8.10 3.55
CA LEU A 221 3.04 8.69 3.62
C LEU A 221 4.11 7.65 4.02
N VAL A 222 3.82 6.81 5.01
CA VAL A 222 4.72 5.72 5.43
C VAL A 222 4.96 4.74 4.29
N ASN A 223 3.91 4.38 3.53
CA ASN A 223 4.06 3.52 2.36
C ASN A 223 4.94 4.16 1.29
N ILE A 224 4.74 5.44 0.98
CA ILE A 224 5.58 6.17 0.00
C ILE A 224 7.04 6.20 0.46
N ALA A 225 7.30 6.49 1.73
CA ALA A 225 8.65 6.49 2.29
C ALA A 225 9.32 5.10 2.20
N ALA A 226 8.56 4.03 2.48
CA ALA A 226 9.04 2.65 2.35
C ALA A 226 9.40 2.31 0.89
N PHE A 227 8.58 2.72 -0.09
CA PHE A 227 8.89 2.52 -1.51
C PHE A 227 10.14 3.29 -1.96
N ILE A 228 10.33 4.53 -1.50
CA ILE A 228 11.54 5.30 -1.80
C ILE A 228 12.77 4.62 -1.20
N ALA A 229 12.70 4.17 0.06
CA ALA A 229 13.80 3.46 0.70
C ALA A 229 14.17 2.18 -0.06
N MET A 230 13.18 1.38 -0.48
CA MET A 230 13.43 0.20 -1.31
C MET A 230 14.08 0.55 -2.65
N ALA A 231 13.62 1.61 -3.33
CA ALA A 231 14.20 2.02 -4.62
C ALA A 231 15.67 2.44 -4.48
N VAL A 232 16.03 3.14 -3.40
CA VAL A 232 17.43 3.53 -3.11
C VAL A 232 18.30 2.29 -2.88
N VAL A 233 17.82 1.33 -2.07
CA VAL A 233 18.56 0.09 -1.79
C VAL A 233 18.79 -0.72 -3.08
N ILE A 234 17.78 -0.86 -3.92
CA ILE A 234 17.88 -1.57 -5.20
C ILE A 234 18.87 -0.85 -6.15
N SER A 235 18.81 0.48 -6.20
CA SER A 235 19.69 1.29 -7.05
C SER A 235 21.17 1.18 -6.64
N ILE A 236 21.45 1.08 -5.34
CA ILE A 236 22.82 0.89 -4.82
C ILE A 236 23.31 -0.54 -5.07
N ALA A 237 22.42 -1.54 -4.98
CA ALA A 237 22.80 -2.95 -5.14
C ALA A 237 23.12 -3.33 -6.60
N PHE A 238 22.46 -2.70 -7.58
CA PHE A 238 22.58 -3.06 -8.99
C PHE A 238 24.00 -2.89 -9.61
N PRO A 239 24.72 -1.76 -9.45
CA PRO A 239 26.03 -1.57 -10.07
C PRO A 239 27.12 -2.49 -9.50
N VAL A 240 26.92 -3.06 -8.31
CA VAL A 240 27.89 -3.98 -7.68
C VAL A 240 27.85 -5.37 -8.31
N SER A 241 26.76 -5.74 -9.01
CA SER A 241 26.45 -7.15 -9.26
C SER A 241 26.81 -7.72 -10.65
N THR A 242 27.17 -6.94 -11.67
CA THR A 242 26.90 -7.41 -13.06
C THR A 242 28.04 -7.60 -14.06
N THR A 243 29.29 -7.17 -13.87
CA THR A 243 30.26 -7.28 -15.00
C THR A 243 31.61 -7.90 -14.70
N ASN A 244 32.25 -7.60 -13.57
CA ASN A 244 33.70 -7.84 -13.47
C ASN A 244 34.09 -9.26 -12.99
N GLU A 245 33.15 -10.04 -12.45
CA GLU A 245 33.47 -11.30 -11.74
C GLU A 245 33.46 -12.52 -12.65
N VAL A 246 32.46 -12.64 -13.51
CA VAL A 246 32.38 -13.70 -14.51
C VAL A 246 33.57 -13.57 -15.46
N GLU A 247 33.93 -12.35 -15.83
CA GLU A 247 35.10 -12.07 -16.67
C GLU A 247 36.40 -12.51 -15.98
N LEU A 248 36.60 -12.20 -14.70
CA LEU A 248 37.79 -12.64 -13.94
C LEU A 248 37.91 -14.18 -13.88
N LEU A 249 36.79 -14.89 -13.70
CA LEU A 249 36.77 -16.35 -13.69
C LEU A 249 37.06 -16.96 -15.06
N ILE A 250 36.55 -16.36 -16.14
CA ILE A 250 36.85 -16.77 -17.52
C ILE A 250 38.33 -16.53 -17.82
N LEU A 251 38.85 -15.33 -17.51
CA LEU A 251 40.26 -14.99 -17.69
C LEU A 251 41.18 -15.94 -16.92
N ARG A 252 40.79 -16.35 -15.70
CA ARG A 252 41.50 -17.35 -14.90
C ARG A 252 41.56 -18.71 -15.60
N ALA A 253 40.43 -19.18 -16.14
CA ALA A 253 40.38 -20.45 -16.85
C ALA A 253 41.26 -20.40 -18.12
N ASP A 254 41.19 -19.30 -18.87
CA ASP A 254 41.99 -19.06 -20.07
C ASP A 254 43.48 -18.99 -19.76
N ALA A 255 43.89 -18.25 -18.73
CA ALA A 255 45.28 -18.14 -18.31
C ALA A 255 45.89 -19.51 -17.98
N ASN A 256 45.17 -20.34 -17.21
CA ASN A 256 45.63 -21.69 -16.85
C ASN A 256 45.72 -22.60 -18.08
N LEU A 257 44.64 -22.63 -18.88
CA LEU A 257 44.56 -23.46 -20.08
C LEU A 257 45.67 -23.11 -21.08
N TYR A 258 45.80 -21.85 -21.45
CA TYR A 258 46.78 -21.42 -22.44
C TYR A 258 48.22 -21.57 -21.94
N SER A 259 48.49 -21.39 -20.64
CA SER A 259 49.81 -21.63 -20.06
C SER A 259 50.21 -23.11 -20.13
N GLU A 260 49.31 -24.04 -19.81
CA GLU A 260 49.59 -25.48 -19.89
C GLU A 260 49.75 -25.96 -21.35
N VAL A 261 48.91 -25.47 -22.25
CA VAL A 261 49.01 -25.80 -23.69
C VAL A 261 50.31 -25.24 -24.28
N ALA A 262 50.73 -24.04 -23.90
CA ALA A 262 52.01 -23.49 -24.34
C ALA A 262 53.18 -24.37 -23.86
N ALA A 263 53.28 -24.64 -22.56
CA ALA A 263 54.36 -25.46 -22.00
C ALA A 263 54.42 -26.86 -22.64
N SER A 264 53.26 -27.48 -22.88
CA SER A 264 53.16 -28.80 -23.52
C SER A 264 53.56 -28.76 -25.00
N SER A 265 53.11 -27.74 -25.74
CA SER A 265 53.46 -27.57 -27.16
C SER A 265 54.96 -27.40 -27.35
N LEU A 266 55.61 -26.64 -26.47
CA LEU A 266 57.07 -26.46 -26.50
C LEU A 266 57.81 -27.79 -26.23
N LYS A 267 57.41 -28.53 -25.19
CA LYS A 267 58.02 -29.83 -24.87
C LYS A 267 57.87 -30.81 -26.03
N ILE A 268 56.68 -30.91 -26.62
CA ILE A 268 56.43 -31.77 -27.77
C ILE A 268 57.32 -31.35 -28.94
N ALA A 269 57.42 -30.05 -29.25
CA ALA A 269 58.28 -29.55 -30.33
C ALA A 269 59.74 -29.95 -30.13
N VAL A 270 60.26 -29.80 -28.90
CA VAL A 270 61.66 -30.09 -28.58
C VAL A 270 61.97 -31.59 -28.60
N TYR A 271 61.10 -32.44 -28.03
CA TYR A 271 61.32 -33.89 -28.03
C TYR A 271 61.11 -34.53 -29.41
N SER A 272 60.13 -34.07 -30.18
CA SER A 272 59.82 -34.64 -31.50
C SER A 272 60.70 -34.13 -32.64
N ASN A 273 61.46 -33.04 -32.43
CA ASN A 273 62.16 -32.29 -33.47
C ASN A 273 61.24 -31.70 -34.57
N ILE A 274 59.93 -31.62 -34.31
CA ILE A 274 58.96 -31.11 -35.28
C ILE A 274 58.63 -29.66 -34.91
N THR A 275 59.08 -28.71 -35.72
CA THR A 275 58.83 -27.28 -35.48
C THR A 275 57.40 -26.87 -35.87
N ASN A 276 56.89 -27.38 -37.00
CA ASN A 276 55.54 -27.13 -37.49
C ASN A 276 54.67 -28.37 -37.24
N PRO A 277 53.56 -28.29 -36.47
CA PRO A 277 52.79 -27.09 -36.10
C PRO A 277 53.02 -26.55 -34.68
N TYR A 278 53.94 -27.14 -33.91
CA TYR A 278 54.01 -26.92 -32.46
C TYR A 278 54.57 -25.56 -32.05
N ILE A 279 55.55 -25.00 -32.78
CA ILE A 279 56.15 -23.70 -32.46
C ILE A 279 55.19 -22.54 -32.74
N PRO A 280 54.49 -22.47 -33.90
CA PRO A 280 53.42 -21.49 -34.09
C PRO A 280 52.31 -21.59 -33.04
N ARG A 281 51.93 -22.82 -32.67
CA ARG A 281 50.94 -23.07 -31.62
C ARG A 281 51.41 -22.53 -30.27
N TRP A 282 52.64 -22.86 -29.85
CA TRP A 282 53.26 -22.33 -28.62
C TRP A 282 53.22 -20.81 -28.59
N LYS A 283 53.65 -20.14 -29.68
CA LYS A 283 53.69 -18.69 -29.76
C LYS A 283 52.30 -18.08 -29.55
N SER A 284 51.30 -18.57 -30.29
CA SER A 284 49.91 -18.09 -30.16
C SER A 284 49.34 -18.34 -28.76
N THR A 285 49.57 -19.52 -28.18
CA THR A 285 49.06 -19.82 -26.83
C THR A 285 49.78 -19.05 -25.74
N LYS A 286 51.08 -18.78 -25.89
CA LYS A 286 51.86 -17.93 -24.98
C LYS A 286 51.36 -16.49 -24.99
N GLU A 287 51.08 -15.92 -26.17
CA GLU A 287 50.47 -14.59 -26.30
C GLU A 287 49.09 -14.51 -25.65
N LYS A 288 48.25 -15.53 -25.83
CA LYS A 288 46.94 -15.61 -25.16
C LYS A 288 47.04 -15.75 -23.65
N ALA A 289 47.96 -16.59 -23.16
CA ALA A 289 48.21 -16.77 -21.72
C ALA A 289 48.69 -15.46 -21.07
N THR A 290 49.64 -14.77 -21.71
CA THR A 290 50.15 -13.49 -21.22
C THR A 290 49.09 -12.39 -21.23
N SER A 291 48.28 -12.31 -22.29
CA SER A 291 47.14 -11.38 -22.36
C SER A 291 46.10 -11.65 -21.25
N ALA A 292 45.73 -12.91 -21.03
CA ALA A 292 44.79 -13.27 -19.96
C ALA A 292 45.35 -12.94 -18.57
N ILE A 293 46.64 -13.22 -18.32
CA ILE A 293 47.30 -12.85 -17.06
C ILE A 293 47.36 -11.32 -16.90
N ALA A 294 47.66 -10.56 -17.96
CA ALA A 294 47.66 -9.11 -17.93
C ALA A 294 46.28 -8.55 -17.57
N ALA A 295 45.21 -9.07 -18.19
CA ALA A 295 43.85 -8.67 -17.88
C ALA A 295 43.44 -9.01 -16.44
N ILE A 296 43.88 -10.16 -15.88
CA ILE A 296 43.70 -10.47 -14.46
C ILE A 296 44.42 -9.46 -13.59
N VAL A 297 45.66 -9.11 -13.92
CA VAL A 297 46.47 -8.14 -13.17
C VAL A 297 45.83 -6.76 -13.19
N ASP A 298 45.36 -6.30 -14.34
CA ASP A 298 44.69 -5.00 -14.50
C ASP A 298 43.34 -4.94 -13.76
N ALA A 299 42.67 -6.09 -13.61
CA ALA A 299 41.43 -6.21 -12.83
C ALA A 299 41.64 -6.27 -11.30
N LEU A 300 42.88 -6.47 -10.84
CA LEU A 300 43.21 -6.59 -9.42
C LEU A 300 43.58 -5.23 -8.79
N PRO A 301 43.23 -5.01 -7.50
CA PRO A 301 43.69 -3.83 -6.78
C PRO A 301 45.23 -3.76 -6.70
N PRO A 302 45.84 -2.58 -6.89
CA PRO A 302 47.30 -2.43 -7.01
C PRO A 302 48.06 -2.85 -5.73
N ASN A 303 47.43 -2.75 -4.57
CA ASN A 303 47.99 -3.17 -3.28
C ASN A 303 48.13 -4.70 -3.13
N VAL A 304 47.24 -5.46 -3.76
CA VAL A 304 47.28 -6.93 -3.72
C VAL A 304 48.42 -7.47 -4.56
N PHE A 305 48.64 -6.85 -5.72
CA PHE A 305 49.64 -7.24 -6.68
C PHE A 305 51.06 -7.22 -6.08
N LEU A 306 51.40 -6.17 -5.34
CA LEU A 306 52.69 -6.05 -4.65
C LEU A 306 52.93 -7.16 -3.61
N THR A 307 51.85 -7.63 -2.99
CA THR A 307 51.89 -8.66 -1.95
C THR A 307 52.06 -10.07 -2.56
N LEU A 308 51.35 -10.36 -3.66
CA LEU A 308 51.41 -11.66 -4.33
C LEU A 308 52.75 -11.93 -5.03
N LEU A 309 53.45 -10.88 -5.46
CA LEU A 309 54.72 -10.95 -6.18
C LEU A 309 55.95 -10.81 -5.28
N ASN A 310 55.76 -11.01 -3.97
CA ASN A 310 56.81 -11.02 -2.95
C ASN A 310 57.74 -9.79 -3.03
N GLY A 311 57.15 -8.61 -3.28
CA GLY A 311 57.89 -7.34 -3.34
C GLY A 311 58.72 -7.09 -4.61
N SER A 312 58.58 -7.89 -5.67
CA SER A 312 59.24 -7.59 -6.95
C SER A 312 58.57 -6.38 -7.64
N ALA A 313 59.11 -5.19 -7.38
CA ALA A 313 58.61 -3.89 -7.86
C ALA A 313 58.67 -3.69 -9.39
N TYR A 314 58.93 -4.74 -10.18
CA TYR A 314 59.25 -4.66 -11.61
C TYR A 314 58.23 -5.32 -12.55
N PHE A 315 57.09 -5.79 -12.05
CA PHE A 315 56.05 -6.28 -12.94
C PHE A 315 55.20 -5.10 -13.46
N ASN A 316 55.54 -4.63 -14.66
CA ASN A 316 54.60 -3.85 -15.48
C ASN A 316 53.67 -4.84 -16.19
N SER A 317 52.38 -4.54 -16.36
CA SER A 317 51.43 -5.39 -17.11
C SER A 317 51.93 -5.67 -18.54
N SER A 318 52.78 -4.78 -19.07
CA SER A 318 53.45 -4.92 -20.37
C SER A 318 54.62 -5.91 -20.40
N ASN A 319 55.12 -6.39 -19.25
CA ASN A 319 56.32 -7.22 -19.17
C ASN A 319 56.16 -8.37 -18.16
N ILE A 320 55.10 -9.15 -18.34
CA ILE A 320 54.90 -10.39 -17.58
C ILE A 320 56.06 -11.33 -17.90
N PRO A 321 56.91 -11.69 -16.92
CA PRO A 321 58.10 -12.50 -17.13
C PRO A 321 57.69 -13.92 -17.51
N VAL A 322 57.57 -14.16 -18.81
CA VAL A 322 57.53 -15.52 -19.34
C VAL A 322 58.89 -16.15 -19.10
N ASN A 323 58.91 -17.44 -18.78
CA ASN A 323 60.14 -18.20 -18.58
C ASN A 323 61.13 -17.93 -19.73
N PRO A 324 62.24 -17.22 -19.49
CA PRO A 324 63.12 -16.72 -20.56
C PRO A 324 63.78 -17.89 -21.32
N TYR A 325 63.94 -19.03 -20.65
CA TYR A 325 64.48 -20.24 -21.26
C TYR A 325 63.57 -20.86 -22.31
N GLU A 326 62.26 -20.57 -22.32
CA GLU A 326 61.36 -21.06 -23.37
C GLU A 326 61.70 -20.46 -24.72
N GLN A 327 61.98 -19.15 -24.77
CA GLN A 327 62.38 -18.49 -26.01
C GLN A 327 63.71 -19.04 -26.52
N VAL A 328 64.69 -19.21 -25.62
CA VAL A 328 65.99 -19.79 -25.97
C VAL A 328 65.84 -21.23 -26.48
N ALA A 329 64.96 -22.03 -25.89
CA ALA A 329 64.67 -23.39 -26.37
C ALA A 329 64.06 -23.39 -27.78
N VAL A 330 63.14 -22.46 -28.05
CA VAL A 330 62.56 -22.25 -29.39
C VAL A 330 63.63 -21.84 -30.40
N ASP A 331 64.49 -20.88 -30.04
CA ASP A 331 65.54 -20.38 -30.92
C ASP A 331 66.57 -21.48 -31.24
N LEU A 332 66.94 -22.31 -30.26
CA LEU A 332 67.81 -23.49 -30.45
C LEU A 332 67.16 -24.53 -31.36
N LEU A 333 65.85 -24.76 -31.22
CA LEU A 333 65.10 -25.69 -32.08
C LEU A 333 65.05 -25.17 -33.53
N LEU A 334 64.78 -23.87 -33.72
CA LEU A 334 64.77 -23.22 -35.04
C LEU A 334 66.17 -23.22 -35.70
N ALA A 335 67.24 -23.18 -34.90
CA ALA A 335 68.62 -23.30 -35.37
C ALA A 335 69.04 -24.75 -35.70
N GLY A 336 68.15 -25.74 -35.55
CA GLY A 336 68.45 -27.16 -35.79
C GLY A 336 69.29 -27.82 -34.69
N LYS A 337 69.47 -27.16 -33.54
CA LYS A 337 70.28 -27.64 -32.41
C LYS A 337 69.43 -28.36 -31.37
N GLN A 338 68.73 -29.40 -31.79
CA GLN A 338 67.76 -30.11 -30.93
C GLN A 338 68.38 -30.64 -29.63
N LYS A 339 69.59 -31.22 -29.68
CA LYS A 339 70.26 -31.77 -28.48
C LYS A 339 70.54 -30.70 -27.42
N GLU A 340 70.86 -29.48 -27.83
CA GLU A 340 71.07 -28.35 -26.92
C GLU A 340 69.73 -27.87 -26.34
N ALA A 341 68.66 -27.85 -27.15
CA ALA A 341 67.31 -27.51 -26.69
C ALA A 341 66.76 -28.52 -25.65
N ILE A 342 66.97 -29.82 -25.87
CA ILE A 342 66.60 -30.87 -24.90
C ILE A 342 67.38 -30.68 -23.60
N LYS A 343 68.71 -30.54 -23.69
CA LYS A 343 69.57 -30.30 -22.51
C LYS A 343 69.15 -29.03 -21.74
N LEU A 344 68.68 -28.00 -22.44
CA LEU A 344 68.19 -26.77 -21.83
C LEU A 344 66.86 -26.99 -21.08
N ILE A 345 65.88 -27.67 -21.70
CA ILE A 345 64.58 -27.96 -21.07
C ILE A 345 64.73 -28.93 -19.89
N GLU A 346 65.63 -29.90 -19.98
CA GLU A 346 65.93 -30.83 -18.88
C GLU A 346 66.82 -30.21 -17.79
N SER A 347 67.36 -29.01 -18.04
CA SER A 347 68.24 -28.37 -17.06
C SER A 347 67.50 -28.04 -15.76
N LYS A 348 68.24 -28.13 -14.65
CA LYS A 348 67.75 -27.72 -13.33
C LYS A 348 67.27 -26.26 -13.33
N ASN A 349 67.91 -25.39 -14.12
CA ASN A 349 67.55 -23.98 -14.25
C ASN A 349 66.18 -23.78 -14.92
N PHE A 350 65.92 -24.48 -16.03
CA PHE A 350 64.61 -24.44 -16.69
C PHE A 350 63.52 -24.96 -15.75
N THR A 351 63.76 -26.11 -15.11
CA THR A 351 62.78 -26.73 -14.20
C THR A 351 62.51 -25.84 -12.99
N SER A 352 63.54 -25.26 -12.37
CA SER A 352 63.39 -24.34 -11.24
C SER A 352 62.63 -23.07 -11.62
N THR A 353 62.93 -22.49 -12.80
CA THR A 353 62.25 -21.27 -13.28
C THR A 353 60.80 -21.56 -13.68
N SER A 354 60.54 -22.71 -14.31
CA SER A 354 59.20 -23.14 -14.67
C SER A 354 58.34 -23.45 -13.43
N LEU A 355 58.91 -24.06 -12.39
CA LEU A 355 58.24 -24.28 -11.11
C LEU A 355 57.97 -22.96 -10.37
N ALA A 356 58.94 -22.04 -10.35
CA ALA A 356 58.75 -20.70 -9.78
C ALA A 356 57.63 -19.94 -10.50
N TRP A 357 57.64 -19.97 -11.84
CA TRP A 357 56.57 -19.39 -12.66
C TRP A 357 55.21 -20.03 -12.37
N LYS A 358 55.13 -21.36 -12.35
CA LYS A 358 53.89 -22.09 -12.02
C LYS A 358 53.39 -21.74 -10.62
N SER A 359 54.28 -21.56 -9.64
CA SER A 359 53.91 -21.12 -8.30
C SER A 359 53.32 -19.71 -8.31
N VAL A 360 53.93 -18.76 -9.03
CA VAL A 360 53.43 -17.38 -9.15
C VAL A 360 52.05 -17.35 -9.81
N VAL A 361 51.89 -18.04 -10.94
CA VAL A 361 50.61 -18.16 -11.65
C VAL A 361 49.58 -18.84 -10.75
N SER A 362 49.92 -19.93 -10.08
CA SER A 362 49.01 -20.62 -9.15
C SER A 362 48.56 -19.73 -8.00
N ASN A 363 49.46 -18.94 -7.42
CA ASN A 363 49.14 -17.99 -6.35
C ASN A 363 48.20 -16.89 -6.85
N LEU A 364 48.47 -16.33 -8.03
CA LEU A 364 47.61 -15.33 -8.68
C LEU A 364 46.22 -15.89 -8.97
N LEU A 365 46.13 -17.08 -9.57
CA LEU A 365 44.87 -17.72 -9.89
C LEU A 365 44.10 -18.14 -8.63
N THR A 366 44.79 -18.52 -7.55
CA THR A 366 44.15 -18.83 -6.26
C THR A 366 43.58 -17.56 -5.64
N TYR A 367 44.34 -16.47 -5.64
CA TYR A 367 43.84 -15.18 -5.18
C TYR A 367 42.62 -14.70 -5.99
N ALA A 368 42.69 -14.78 -7.32
CA ALA A 368 41.56 -14.42 -8.19
C ALA A 368 40.32 -15.27 -7.88
N LYS A 369 40.50 -16.57 -7.59
CA LYS A 369 39.41 -17.47 -7.15
C LYS A 369 38.81 -17.02 -5.82
N ASP A 370 39.65 -16.74 -4.84
CA ASP A 370 39.20 -16.37 -3.50
C ASP A 370 38.52 -15.00 -3.51
N LEU A 371 39.02 -14.06 -4.32
CA LEU A 371 38.37 -12.77 -4.56
C LEU A 371 36.98 -12.94 -5.20
N ALA A 372 36.88 -13.77 -6.25
CA ALA A 372 35.60 -14.06 -6.89
C ALA A 372 34.62 -14.74 -5.92
N ARG A 373 35.11 -15.68 -5.09
CA ARG A 373 34.29 -16.35 -4.07
C ARG A 373 33.82 -15.39 -2.99
N ASN A 374 34.71 -14.59 -2.42
CA ASN A 374 34.37 -13.61 -1.37
C ASN A 374 33.35 -12.58 -1.87
N LYS A 375 33.47 -12.15 -3.13
CA LYS A 375 32.47 -11.27 -3.73
C LYS A 375 31.15 -11.96 -4.01
N ASN A 376 31.15 -13.19 -4.53
CA ASN A 376 29.93 -13.96 -4.71
C ASN A 376 29.21 -14.20 -3.37
N ASP A 377 29.93 -14.49 -2.29
CA ASP A 377 29.37 -14.64 -0.94
C ASP A 377 28.80 -13.30 -0.43
N TYR A 378 29.47 -12.18 -0.72
CA TYR A 378 28.95 -10.83 -0.43
C TYR A 378 27.68 -10.52 -1.22
N LEU A 379 27.65 -10.82 -2.53
CA LEU A 379 26.47 -10.64 -3.38
C LEU A 379 25.30 -11.49 -2.92
N LEU A 380 25.55 -12.76 -2.56
CA LEU A 380 24.51 -13.65 -2.05
C LEU A 380 23.97 -13.16 -0.71
N THR A 381 24.85 -12.70 0.18
CA THR A 381 24.47 -12.09 1.47
C THR A 381 23.67 -10.80 1.26
N ALA A 382 24.13 -9.90 0.39
CA ALA A 382 23.46 -8.65 0.07
C ALA A 382 22.08 -8.90 -0.58
N SER A 383 21.99 -9.85 -1.52
CA SER A 383 20.73 -10.25 -2.14
C SER A 383 19.78 -10.87 -1.13
N SER A 384 20.27 -11.68 -0.18
CA SER A 384 19.47 -12.25 0.89
C SER A 384 18.92 -11.18 1.83
N VAL A 385 19.75 -10.20 2.21
CA VAL A 385 19.34 -9.04 3.02
C VAL A 385 18.28 -8.21 2.28
N ASN A 386 18.46 -7.96 0.99
CA ASN A 386 17.49 -7.23 0.17
C ASN A 386 16.14 -7.98 0.08
N LEU A 387 16.18 -9.30 -0.13
CA LEU A 387 14.98 -10.13 -0.16
C LEU A 387 14.27 -10.13 1.20
N GLY A 388 15.02 -10.20 2.30
CA GLY A 388 14.51 -10.06 3.65
C GLY A 388 13.82 -8.71 3.88
N LEU A 389 14.46 -7.61 3.48
CA LEU A 389 13.92 -6.25 3.60
C LEU A 389 12.61 -6.08 2.81
N ILE A 390 12.56 -6.59 1.57
CA ILE A 390 11.33 -6.60 0.76
C ILE A 390 10.24 -7.43 1.46
N GLY A 391 10.57 -8.63 1.94
CA GLY A 391 9.63 -9.50 2.65
C GLY A 391 9.05 -8.84 3.90
N THR A 392 9.89 -8.22 4.73
CA THR A 392 9.45 -7.48 5.92
C THR A 392 8.61 -6.26 5.54
N SER A 393 8.97 -5.51 4.49
CA SER A 393 8.18 -4.38 4.02
C SER A 393 6.78 -4.80 3.60
N VAL A 394 6.63 -5.88 2.83
CA VAL A 394 5.32 -6.39 2.40
C VAL A 394 4.49 -6.84 3.61
N LEU A 395 5.12 -7.50 4.59
CA LEU A 395 4.47 -7.99 5.81
C LEU A 395 3.85 -6.87 6.65
N PHE A 396 4.44 -5.66 6.65
CA PHE A 396 3.85 -4.50 7.34
C PHE A 396 2.89 -3.69 6.47
N VAL A 397 3.22 -3.46 5.20
CA VAL A 397 2.43 -2.59 4.31
C VAL A 397 1.04 -3.18 4.05
N VAL A 398 0.95 -4.49 3.79
CA VAL A 398 -0.33 -5.12 3.42
C VAL A 398 -1.38 -5.03 4.55
N PRO A 399 -1.07 -5.42 5.81
CA PRO A 399 -2.02 -5.27 6.91
C PRO A 399 -2.45 -3.82 7.17
N ILE A 400 -1.54 -2.85 7.04
CA ILE A 400 -1.86 -1.42 7.22
C ILE A 400 -2.87 -0.98 6.16
N VAL A 401 -2.63 -1.32 4.89
CA VAL A 401 -3.54 -0.97 3.79
C VAL A 401 -4.92 -1.63 3.98
N LEU A 402 -4.97 -2.91 4.35
CA LEU A 402 -6.23 -3.61 4.64
C LEU A 402 -6.99 -2.97 5.80
N THR A 403 -6.28 -2.58 6.87
CA THR A 403 -6.89 -1.92 8.04
C THR A 403 -7.50 -0.57 7.64
N VAL A 404 -6.76 0.25 6.88
CA VAL A 404 -7.27 1.53 6.37
C VAL A 404 -8.51 1.31 5.49
N PHE A 405 -8.51 0.27 4.65
CA PHE A 405 -9.64 -0.06 3.78
C PHE A 405 -10.89 -0.48 4.58
N ILE A 406 -10.74 -1.35 5.58
CA ILE A 406 -11.85 -1.75 6.47
C ILE A 406 -12.42 -0.54 7.22
N LEU A 407 -11.55 0.33 7.74
CA LEU A 407 -11.98 1.57 8.42
C LEU A 407 -12.73 2.52 7.48
N ALA A 408 -12.30 2.61 6.21
CA ALA A 408 -12.98 3.42 5.20
C ALA A 408 -14.40 2.89 4.90
N ILE A 409 -14.56 1.58 4.76
CA ILE A 409 -15.88 0.95 4.52
C ILE A 409 -16.80 1.14 5.73
N ASN A 410 -16.31 0.90 6.95
CA ASN A 410 -17.12 1.05 8.16
C ASN A 410 -17.59 2.50 8.35
N ARG A 411 -16.73 3.46 8.01
CA ARG A 411 -17.10 4.88 8.03
C ARG A 411 -18.19 5.21 7.00
N GLU A 412 -18.10 4.67 5.79
CA GLU A 412 -19.11 4.87 4.76
C GLU A 412 -20.49 4.36 5.25
N GLY A 413 -20.52 3.20 5.92
CA GLY A 413 -21.73 2.66 6.53
C GLY A 413 -22.36 3.61 7.56
N ILE A 414 -21.55 4.26 8.40
CA ILE A 414 -22.06 5.24 9.40
C ILE A 414 -22.57 6.51 8.70
N SER A 415 -21.83 7.02 7.71
CA SER A 415 -22.22 8.21 6.94
C SER A 415 -23.55 7.97 6.21
N GLN A 416 -23.72 6.81 5.59
CA GLN A 416 -24.99 6.44 4.95
C GLN A 416 -26.13 6.35 5.95
N LYS A 417 -25.92 5.78 7.14
CA LYS A 417 -26.94 5.76 8.20
C LYS A 417 -27.34 7.17 8.63
N ARG A 418 -26.37 8.08 8.79
CA ARG A 418 -26.64 9.49 9.12
C ARG A 418 -27.40 10.21 8.01
N LEU A 419 -27.02 9.98 6.75
CA LEU A 419 -27.70 10.54 5.59
C LEU A 419 -29.14 10.03 5.46
N LYS A 420 -29.37 8.73 5.68
CA LYS A 420 -30.72 8.15 5.71
C LYS A 420 -31.57 8.77 6.80
N LYS A 421 -31.02 8.98 8.01
CA LYS A 421 -31.72 9.69 9.10
C LYS A 421 -32.06 11.14 8.72
N ALA A 422 -31.13 11.88 8.12
CA ALA A 422 -31.39 13.25 7.66
C ALA A 422 -32.47 13.31 6.58
N ASN A 423 -32.44 12.38 5.61
CA ASN A 423 -33.48 12.27 4.60
C ASN A 423 -34.84 11.86 5.19
N ALA A 424 -34.85 11.04 6.23
CA ALA A 424 -36.08 10.65 6.91
C ALA A 424 -36.74 11.86 7.60
N ILE A 425 -35.94 12.77 8.17
CA ILE A 425 -36.46 14.05 8.70
C ILE A 425 -37.14 14.87 7.59
N MET A 426 -36.56 14.93 6.39
CA MET A 426 -37.17 15.62 5.25
C MET A 426 -38.52 15.00 4.82
N LEU A 427 -38.69 13.69 4.98
CA LEU A 427 -39.99 13.03 4.81
C LEU A 427 -40.97 13.48 5.90
N LEU A 428 -40.55 13.51 7.16
CA LEU A 428 -41.39 14.01 8.27
C LEU A 428 -41.80 15.48 8.06
N ASP A 429 -40.92 16.32 7.52
CA ASP A 429 -41.25 17.70 7.15
C ASP A 429 -42.32 17.76 6.03
N THR A 430 -42.26 16.82 5.08
CA THR A 430 -43.27 16.69 4.02
C THR A 430 -44.62 16.27 4.59
N MET A 431 -44.61 15.40 5.62
CA MET A 431 -45.80 14.99 6.35
C MET A 431 -46.36 16.12 7.21
N ALA A 432 -45.52 17.02 7.74
CA ALA A 432 -45.98 18.14 8.54
C ALA A 432 -46.84 19.13 7.72
N ASP A 433 -46.51 19.38 6.45
CA ASP A 433 -47.31 20.26 5.57
C ASP A 433 -48.61 19.58 5.10
N PRO A 434 -49.81 20.11 5.45
CA PRO A 434 -51.09 19.48 5.10
C PRO A 434 -51.32 19.37 3.59
N SER A 435 -50.78 20.29 2.79
CA SER A 435 -50.95 20.30 1.34
C SER A 435 -50.10 19.23 0.66
N LEU A 436 -48.84 19.11 1.08
CA LEU A 436 -47.92 18.07 0.59
C LEU A 436 -48.31 16.69 1.13
N ARG A 437 -48.78 16.62 2.37
CA ARG A 437 -49.27 15.39 3.01
C ARG A 437 -50.37 14.74 2.19
N GLN A 438 -51.38 15.49 1.72
CA GLN A 438 -52.46 14.94 0.89
C GLN A 438 -51.96 14.44 -0.48
N LEU A 439 -51.02 15.17 -1.10
CA LEU A 439 -50.41 14.75 -2.37
C LEU A 439 -49.55 13.49 -2.18
N PHE A 440 -48.82 13.42 -1.07
CA PHE A 440 -47.98 12.29 -0.73
C PHE A 440 -48.82 11.05 -0.39
N ARG A 441 -49.94 11.22 0.33
CA ARG A 441 -50.92 10.15 0.56
C ARG A 441 -51.41 9.51 -0.74
N LYS A 442 -51.85 10.33 -1.69
CA LYS A 442 -52.27 9.87 -3.03
C LYS A 442 -51.16 9.14 -3.77
N HIS A 443 -49.91 9.55 -3.58
CA HIS A 443 -48.76 8.85 -4.15
C HIS A 443 -48.50 7.51 -3.45
N CYS A 444 -48.66 7.45 -2.13
CA CYS A 444 -48.55 6.20 -1.37
C CYS A 444 -49.68 5.22 -1.72
N GLU A 445 -50.89 5.69 -2.02
CA GLU A 445 -51.99 4.89 -2.56
C GLU A 445 -51.60 4.23 -3.89
N GLN A 446 -50.91 4.96 -4.77
CA GLN A 446 -50.43 4.45 -6.06
C GLN A 446 -49.33 3.39 -5.89
N GLU A 447 -48.42 3.60 -4.96
CA GLU A 447 -47.30 2.69 -4.66
C GLU A 447 -47.67 1.58 -3.66
N LYS A 448 -48.95 1.50 -3.23
CA LYS A 448 -49.46 0.53 -2.24
C LYS A 448 -48.68 0.54 -0.91
N ALA A 449 -48.41 1.72 -0.40
CA ALA A 449 -47.74 1.94 0.89
C ALA A 449 -48.57 2.87 1.80
N VAL A 450 -49.89 2.75 1.73
CA VAL A 450 -50.84 3.56 2.52
C VAL A 450 -50.72 3.26 4.00
N GLU A 451 -50.49 1.99 4.35
CA GLU A 451 -50.39 1.53 5.72
C GLU A 451 -49.22 2.20 6.44
N SER A 452 -48.10 2.35 5.72
CA SER A 452 -46.92 3.05 6.24
C SER A 452 -47.16 4.55 6.41
N PHE A 453 -47.92 5.16 5.50
CA PHE A 453 -48.35 6.55 5.60
C PHE A 453 -49.30 6.77 6.78
N ASP A 454 -50.33 5.93 6.92
CA ASP A 454 -51.35 6.01 7.97
C ASP A 454 -50.71 5.90 9.36
N PHE A 455 -49.73 5.00 9.53
CA PHE A 455 -48.96 4.90 10.76
C PHE A 455 -48.23 6.21 11.09
N LEU A 456 -47.50 6.79 10.13
CA LEU A 456 -46.77 8.05 10.36
C LEU A 456 -47.74 9.20 10.71
N GLU A 457 -48.93 9.21 10.11
CA GLU A 457 -49.99 10.18 10.41
C GLU A 457 -50.55 9.99 11.84
N LYS A 458 -50.83 8.75 12.26
CA LYS A 458 -51.28 8.44 13.63
C LYS A 458 -50.22 8.77 14.68
N VAL A 459 -48.94 8.50 14.41
CA VAL A 459 -47.83 8.90 15.29
C VAL A 459 -47.73 10.44 15.39
N ALA A 460 -47.99 11.16 14.30
CA ALA A 460 -48.03 12.63 14.34
C ALA A 460 -49.18 13.14 15.23
N MET A 461 -50.37 12.50 15.15
CA MET A 461 -51.49 12.81 16.06
C MET A 461 -51.13 12.52 17.51
N TYR A 462 -50.50 11.38 17.80
CA TYR A 462 -50.03 11.05 19.15
C TYR A 462 -49.11 12.14 19.71
N LYS A 463 -48.15 12.62 18.92
CA LYS A 463 -47.25 13.73 19.32
C LYS A 463 -47.99 15.04 19.56
N GLU A 464 -49.06 15.32 18.82
CA GLU A 464 -49.91 16.48 19.06
C GLU A 464 -50.56 16.41 20.44
N PHE A 465 -51.10 15.25 20.84
CA PHE A 465 -51.64 15.05 22.20
C PHE A 465 -50.57 15.10 23.28
N CYS A 466 -49.34 14.65 22.99
CA CYS A 466 -48.21 14.81 23.91
C CYS A 466 -47.92 16.29 24.17
N ASN A 467 -47.83 17.11 23.12
CA ASN A 467 -47.60 18.55 23.24
C ASN A 467 -48.77 19.23 23.97
N GLN A 468 -50.02 18.87 23.67
CA GLN A 468 -51.18 19.39 24.38
C GLN A 468 -51.16 19.05 25.88
N SER A 469 -50.77 17.81 26.23
CA SER A 469 -50.61 17.39 27.63
C SER A 469 -49.52 18.21 28.32
N TYR A 470 -48.36 18.36 27.67
CA TYR A 470 -47.25 19.16 28.18
C TYR A 470 -47.65 20.63 28.41
N ASP A 471 -48.32 21.26 27.44
CA ASP A 471 -48.81 22.64 27.55
C ASP A 471 -49.81 22.81 28.71
N LEU A 472 -50.67 21.81 28.96
CA LEU A 472 -51.60 21.80 30.09
C LEU A 472 -50.89 21.64 31.43
N GLN A 473 -49.87 20.76 31.51
CA GLN A 473 -49.03 20.59 32.69
C GLN A 473 -48.27 21.87 33.03
N GLU A 474 -47.71 22.55 32.02
CA GLU A 474 -47.03 23.84 32.19
C GLU A 474 -48.00 24.89 32.78
N ARG A 475 -49.22 25.00 32.23
CA ARG A 475 -50.25 25.91 32.75
C ARG A 475 -50.68 25.59 34.18
N LEU A 476 -50.80 24.30 34.53
CA LEU A 476 -51.12 23.86 35.90
C LEU A 476 -50.01 24.23 36.89
N PHE A 477 -48.74 24.11 36.46
CA PHE A 477 -47.58 24.48 37.27
C PHE A 477 -47.48 26.00 37.50
N ASP A 478 -47.77 26.81 36.49
CA ASP A 478 -47.81 28.27 36.61
C ASP A 478 -48.95 28.75 37.53
N GLN A 479 -50.10 28.08 37.49
CA GLN A 479 -51.20 28.39 38.40
C GLN A 479 -50.90 28.01 39.86
N THR A 480 -50.26 26.87 40.10
CA THR A 480 -49.91 26.43 41.46
C THR A 480 -48.78 27.25 42.07
N SER A 481 -47.79 27.67 41.26
CA SER A 481 -46.71 28.53 41.74
C SER A 481 -47.19 29.94 42.10
N SER A 482 -48.07 30.54 41.30
CA SER A 482 -48.61 31.89 41.55
C SER A 482 -49.55 31.98 42.76
N SER A 483 -50.20 30.89 43.17
CA SER A 483 -51.15 30.87 44.31
C SER A 483 -50.53 30.43 45.65
N SER A 484 -49.22 30.15 45.69
CA SER A 484 -48.51 29.63 46.87
C SER A 484 -47.95 30.67 47.86
N SER A 485 -48.26 31.96 47.71
CA SER A 485 -47.68 33.05 48.52
C SER A 485 -48.60 33.64 49.62
N GLY A 486 -49.77 33.05 49.87
CA GLY A 486 -50.69 33.46 50.96
C GLY A 486 -50.77 32.43 52.08
N GLU A 487 -50.63 32.88 53.32
CA GLU A 487 -50.51 32.08 54.54
C GLU A 487 -51.59 31.01 54.77
N LYS A 488 -51.11 29.94 55.42
CA LYS A 488 -51.79 28.74 55.89
C LYS A 488 -53.01 29.04 56.76
N GLU A 489 -54.12 28.32 56.54
CA GLU A 489 -54.88 27.74 57.65
C GLU A 489 -55.73 26.52 57.21
N MET A 490 -55.13 25.35 57.45
CA MET A 490 -55.71 24.10 57.94
C MET A 490 -57.25 23.92 57.81
N GLN A 491 -57.72 23.36 56.69
CA GLN A 491 -58.96 22.58 56.69
C GLN A 491 -58.97 21.51 55.59
N ASP A 492 -59.10 20.26 56.03
CA ASP A 492 -59.03 18.99 55.29
C ASP A 492 -60.27 18.77 54.40
N GLN A 493 -60.53 19.70 53.48
CA GLN A 493 -61.60 19.52 52.49
C GLN A 493 -61.06 18.85 51.22
N PRO A 494 -61.82 17.91 50.61
CA PRO A 494 -61.42 17.26 49.37
C PRO A 494 -61.22 18.33 48.31
N LYS A 495 -59.96 18.47 47.84
CA LYS A 495 -59.60 19.42 46.79
C LYS A 495 -60.47 19.13 45.57
N LYS A 496 -61.38 20.05 45.29
CA LYS A 496 -62.23 20.02 44.10
C LYS A 496 -61.28 20.10 42.90
N LYS A 497 -61.23 19.04 42.08
CA LYS A 497 -60.37 18.99 40.89
C LYS A 497 -60.57 20.25 40.06
N THR A 498 -59.47 20.88 39.68
CA THR A 498 -59.50 22.10 38.87
C THR A 498 -59.94 21.72 37.44
N ALA A 499 -60.65 22.62 36.73
CA ALA A 499 -61.10 22.33 35.36
C ALA A 499 -59.96 21.88 34.42
N LEU A 500 -58.75 22.41 34.62
CA LEU A 500 -57.54 22.01 33.89
C LEU A 500 -57.05 20.59 34.21
N GLU A 501 -57.25 20.11 35.45
CA GLU A 501 -56.89 18.72 35.81
C GLU A 501 -57.82 17.73 35.10
N ILE A 502 -59.10 18.09 34.95
CA ILE A 502 -60.08 17.29 34.20
C ILE A 502 -59.70 17.27 32.70
N GLU A 503 -59.31 18.41 32.14
CA GLU A 503 -58.86 18.52 30.75
C GLU A 503 -57.57 17.71 30.51
N LEU A 504 -56.61 17.76 31.44
CA LEU A 504 -55.39 16.95 31.37
C LEU A 504 -55.69 15.45 31.40
N GLU A 505 -56.57 15.00 32.30
CA GLU A 505 -57.01 13.60 32.35
C GLU A 505 -57.69 13.15 31.04
N GLU A 506 -58.47 14.03 30.41
CA GLU A 506 -59.09 13.73 29.11
C GLU A 506 -58.05 13.63 27.98
N VAL A 507 -57.06 14.51 27.95
CA VAL A 507 -55.97 14.50 26.97
C VAL A 507 -55.09 13.26 27.14
N GLU A 508 -54.71 12.90 28.37
CA GLU A 508 -53.95 11.67 28.64
C GLU A 508 -54.73 10.41 28.25
N LYS A 509 -56.05 10.40 28.48
CA LYS A 509 -56.91 9.30 28.03
C LYS A 509 -56.90 9.16 26.51
N LYS A 510 -57.03 10.27 25.76
CA LYS A 510 -56.95 10.27 24.29
C LYS A 510 -55.56 9.87 23.78
N LYS A 511 -54.51 10.32 24.46
CA LYS A 511 -53.11 9.94 24.19
C LYS A 511 -52.93 8.42 24.32
N TYR A 512 -53.47 7.80 25.37
CA TYR A 512 -53.46 6.34 25.55
C TYR A 512 -54.29 5.62 24.48
N GLU A 513 -55.49 6.10 24.18
CA GLU A 513 -56.36 5.50 23.16
C GLU A 513 -55.68 5.43 21.79
N ILE A 514 -55.03 6.52 21.36
CA ILE A 514 -54.28 6.55 20.09
C ILE A 514 -53.04 5.67 20.16
N ALA A 515 -52.31 5.67 21.28
CA ALA A 515 -51.15 4.80 21.43
C ALA A 515 -51.53 3.32 21.34
N PHE A 516 -52.67 2.95 21.95
CA PHE A 516 -53.23 1.61 21.88
C PHE A 516 -53.69 1.26 20.46
N GLU A 517 -54.39 2.16 19.77
CA GLU A 517 -54.80 1.99 18.36
C GLU A 517 -53.57 1.76 17.46
N ILE A 518 -52.55 2.60 17.57
CA ILE A 518 -51.28 2.46 16.83
C ILE A 518 -50.68 1.07 17.08
N PHE A 519 -50.64 0.66 18.36
CA PHE A 519 -50.08 -0.63 18.74
C PHE A 519 -50.87 -1.79 18.13
N THR A 520 -52.18 -1.83 18.31
CA THR A 520 -53.02 -2.95 17.85
C THR A 520 -53.18 -3.01 16.33
N GLU A 521 -53.22 -1.87 15.64
CA GLU A 521 -53.47 -1.84 14.19
C GLU A 521 -52.19 -2.06 13.39
N PHE A 522 -51.05 -1.48 13.83
CA PHE A 522 -49.82 -1.42 13.03
C PHE A 522 -48.61 -2.14 13.63
N VAL A 523 -48.48 -2.22 14.96
CA VAL A 523 -47.27 -2.73 15.63
C VAL A 523 -47.40 -4.20 16.01
N ASP A 524 -48.61 -4.65 16.38
CA ASP A 524 -48.91 -6.05 16.67
C ASP A 524 -48.80 -6.88 15.39
N GLU A 525 -48.18 -8.06 15.50
CA GLU A 525 -48.01 -9.01 14.40
C GLU A 525 -49.36 -9.50 13.86
N ASN A 526 -50.41 -9.44 14.69
CA ASN A 526 -51.77 -9.80 14.33
C ASN A 526 -52.63 -8.60 13.90
N GLY A 527 -52.05 -7.39 13.82
CA GLY A 527 -52.77 -6.18 13.45
C GLY A 527 -53.25 -6.20 12.00
N GLU A 528 -54.38 -5.52 11.73
CA GLU A 528 -54.97 -5.45 10.37
C GLU A 528 -54.02 -4.81 9.35
N LYS A 529 -53.17 -3.88 9.80
CA LYS A 529 -52.17 -3.17 8.99
C LYS A 529 -50.76 -3.38 9.57
N ALA A 530 -50.47 -4.59 10.04
CA ALA A 530 -49.18 -4.93 10.62
C ALA A 530 -48.02 -4.52 9.70
N LEU A 531 -47.12 -3.68 10.23
CA LEU A 531 -45.96 -3.19 9.52
C LEU A 531 -44.76 -4.09 9.78
N ASN A 532 -43.86 -4.19 8.79
CA ASN A 532 -42.60 -4.93 8.95
C ASN A 532 -41.60 -4.12 9.78
N ILE A 533 -41.68 -4.24 11.10
CA ILE A 533 -40.83 -3.50 12.04
C ILE A 533 -40.01 -4.48 12.92
N THR A 534 -38.92 -3.98 13.49
CA THR A 534 -38.04 -4.75 14.36
C THR A 534 -38.76 -5.17 15.64
N ARG A 535 -38.84 -6.49 15.90
CA ARG A 535 -39.48 -7.08 17.09
C ARG A 535 -39.08 -6.42 18.42
N SER A 536 -37.80 -6.06 18.59
CA SER A 536 -37.33 -5.37 19.81
C SER A 536 -38.02 -4.04 20.06
N SER A 537 -38.34 -3.30 19.00
CA SER A 537 -39.01 -2.01 19.10
C SER A 537 -40.50 -2.19 19.41
N CYS A 538 -41.13 -3.27 18.90
CA CYS A 538 -42.49 -3.65 19.25
C CYS A 538 -42.61 -4.06 20.73
N GLU A 539 -41.67 -4.88 21.23
CA GLU A 539 -41.63 -5.30 22.64
C GLU A 539 -41.44 -4.09 23.58
N GLU A 540 -40.59 -3.13 23.22
CA GLU A 540 -40.37 -1.91 24.01
C GLU A 540 -41.66 -1.07 24.15
N VAL A 541 -42.40 -0.88 23.06
CA VAL A 541 -43.68 -0.16 23.07
C VAL A 541 -44.71 -0.92 23.88
N LYS A 542 -44.81 -2.25 23.69
CA LYS A 542 -45.73 -3.10 24.44
C LYS A 542 -45.50 -3.00 25.95
N THR A 543 -44.26 -3.14 26.40
CA THR A 543 -43.91 -3.05 27.83
C THR A 543 -44.26 -1.68 28.41
N LYS A 544 -44.02 -0.58 27.68
CA LYS A 544 -44.38 0.77 28.13
C LYS A 544 -45.89 0.97 28.23
N LEU A 545 -46.67 0.40 27.30
CA LEU A 545 -48.14 0.41 27.36
C LEU A 545 -48.67 -0.45 28.53
N ASP A 546 -48.10 -1.63 28.76
CA ASP A 546 -48.47 -2.50 29.88
C ASP A 546 -48.20 -1.84 31.24
N HIS A 547 -47.08 -1.14 31.39
CA HIS A 547 -46.78 -0.37 32.61
C HIS A 547 -47.78 0.76 32.87
N PHE A 548 -48.24 1.44 31.82
CA PHE A 548 -49.29 2.45 31.95
C PHE A 548 -50.63 1.81 32.34
N ASN A 549 -51.02 0.71 31.70
CA ASN A 549 -52.28 0.01 31.98
C ASN A 549 -52.31 -0.62 33.40
N THR A 550 -51.16 -1.01 33.92
CA THR A 550 -51.03 -1.51 35.31
C THR A 550 -50.96 -0.39 36.36
N GLY A 551 -50.98 0.88 35.93
CA GLY A 551 -50.87 2.04 36.82
C GLY A 551 -49.48 2.20 37.44
N GLN A 552 -48.44 1.59 36.85
CA GLN A 552 -47.06 1.78 37.29
C GLN A 552 -46.49 3.13 36.83
N ASN A 553 -46.98 3.64 35.69
CA ASN A 553 -46.65 4.96 35.17
C ASN A 553 -47.92 5.78 35.00
N ASP A 554 -47.94 6.98 35.58
CA ASP A 554 -49.07 7.92 35.47
C ASP A 554 -49.16 8.60 34.09
N HIS A 555 -48.05 8.63 33.34
CA HIS A 555 -47.94 9.31 32.05
C HIS A 555 -47.23 8.45 31.02
N LEU A 556 -47.71 8.49 29.78
CA LEU A 556 -47.04 7.86 28.64
C LEU A 556 -45.86 8.72 28.15
N PRO A 557 -44.71 8.13 27.80
CA PRO A 557 -43.56 8.90 27.33
C PRO A 557 -43.74 9.41 25.90
N ASP A 558 -43.39 10.67 25.63
CA ASP A 558 -43.58 11.29 24.30
C ASP A 558 -42.74 10.63 23.20
N GLU A 559 -41.60 10.04 23.58
CA GLU A 559 -40.68 9.33 22.68
C GLU A 559 -41.11 7.87 22.42
N LEU A 560 -42.31 7.45 22.85
CA LEU A 560 -42.79 6.06 22.74
C LEU A 560 -42.63 5.48 21.33
N PHE A 561 -42.95 6.28 20.30
CA PHE A 561 -42.94 5.85 18.91
C PHE A 561 -41.77 6.40 18.07
N ASP A 562 -40.84 7.17 18.65
CA ASP A 562 -39.79 7.88 17.89
C ASP A 562 -38.88 6.95 17.09
N LYS A 563 -38.52 5.82 17.71
CA LYS A 563 -37.69 4.79 17.08
C LYS A 563 -38.42 4.13 15.90
N LEU A 564 -39.67 3.73 16.11
CA LEU A 564 -40.52 3.13 15.06
C LEU A 564 -40.80 4.12 13.92
N GLN A 565 -41.12 5.37 14.24
CA GLN A 565 -41.33 6.45 13.29
C GLN A 565 -40.10 6.65 12.41
N THR A 566 -38.91 6.69 13.01
CA THR A 566 -37.65 6.84 12.28
C THR A 566 -37.34 5.63 11.41
N GLU A 567 -37.53 4.40 11.93
CA GLU A 567 -37.34 3.16 11.17
C GLU A 567 -38.25 3.12 9.93
N LEU A 568 -39.55 3.42 10.10
CA LEU A 568 -40.50 3.41 9.01
C LEU A 568 -40.26 4.57 8.02
N ALA A 569 -39.92 5.76 8.51
CA ALA A 569 -39.55 6.87 7.65
C ALA A 569 -38.32 6.55 6.78
N ILE A 570 -37.36 5.77 7.30
CA ILE A 570 -36.22 5.25 6.51
C ILE A 570 -36.70 4.28 5.42
N VAL A 571 -37.65 3.39 5.73
CA VAL A 571 -38.23 2.45 4.75
C VAL A 571 -38.96 3.21 3.63
N MET A 572 -39.67 4.29 3.96
CA MET A 572 -40.41 5.11 3.00
C MET A 572 -39.53 6.07 2.17
N LEU A 573 -38.20 6.10 2.35
CA LEU A 573 -37.32 7.03 1.63
C LEU A 573 -37.36 6.87 0.11
N ASP A 574 -37.43 5.64 -0.41
CA ASP A 574 -37.50 5.42 -1.87
C ASP A 574 -38.80 6.00 -2.44
N ILE A 575 -39.92 5.75 -1.77
CA ILE A 575 -41.24 6.28 -2.15
C ILE A 575 -41.24 7.81 -2.07
N HIS A 576 -40.65 8.39 -1.02
CA HIS A 576 -40.49 9.83 -0.88
C HIS A 576 -39.64 10.44 -2.00
N GLN A 577 -38.55 9.77 -2.39
CA GLN A 577 -37.70 10.23 -3.48
C GLN A 577 -38.43 10.20 -4.83
N ARG A 578 -39.20 9.14 -5.11
CA ARG A 578 -40.06 9.05 -6.30
C ARG A 578 -41.17 10.11 -6.30
N PHE A 579 -41.75 10.39 -5.14
CA PHE A 579 -42.70 11.49 -4.96
C PHE A 579 -42.07 12.84 -5.32
N LYS A 580 -40.88 13.15 -4.80
CA LYS A 580 -40.16 14.39 -5.12
C LYS A 580 -39.85 14.52 -6.61
N ASN A 581 -39.48 13.42 -7.26
CA ASN A 581 -39.25 13.38 -8.71
C ASN A 581 -40.55 13.68 -9.48
N THR A 582 -41.66 13.11 -9.04
CA THR A 582 -43.00 13.36 -9.62
C THR A 582 -43.41 14.82 -9.46
N LEU A 583 -43.20 15.43 -8.29
CA LEU A 583 -43.47 16.86 -8.08
C LEU A 583 -42.58 17.76 -8.96
N ALA A 584 -41.29 17.44 -9.08
CA ALA A 584 -40.37 18.18 -9.94
C ALA A 584 -40.79 18.10 -11.41
N PHE A 585 -41.26 16.93 -11.86
CA PHE A 585 -41.80 16.73 -13.19
C PHE A 585 -43.08 17.55 -13.44
N GLN A 586 -44.03 17.52 -12.52
CA GLN A 586 -45.25 18.33 -12.61
C GLN A 586 -44.95 19.84 -12.67
N LYS A 587 -43.98 20.31 -11.88
CA LYS A 587 -43.51 21.70 -11.93
C LYS A 587 -42.93 22.05 -13.31
N LYS A 588 -42.09 21.18 -13.89
CA LYS A 588 -41.52 21.37 -15.23
C LYS A 588 -42.59 21.42 -16.33
N MET A 589 -43.59 20.54 -16.27
CA MET A 589 -44.71 20.55 -17.22
C MET A 589 -45.54 21.84 -17.14
N LYS A 590 -45.91 22.27 -15.92
CA LYS A 590 -46.65 23.54 -15.74
C LYS A 590 -45.88 24.74 -16.29
N ILE A 591 -44.57 24.79 -16.09
CA ILE A 591 -43.71 25.86 -16.65
C ILE A 591 -43.67 25.79 -18.18
N ALA A 592 -43.56 24.60 -18.76
CA ALA A 592 -43.57 24.42 -20.21
C ALA A 592 -44.91 24.84 -20.84
N ASP A 593 -46.02 24.52 -20.19
CA ASP A 593 -47.36 24.93 -20.63
C ASP A 593 -47.55 26.44 -20.58
N ILE A 594 -47.08 27.09 -19.50
CA ILE A 594 -47.10 28.56 -19.39
C ILE A 594 -46.22 29.19 -20.48
N ARG A 595 -45.04 28.63 -20.76
CA ARG A 595 -44.15 29.13 -21.81
C ARG A 595 -44.76 28.98 -23.19
N LYS A 596 -45.41 27.85 -23.48
CA LYS A 596 -46.13 27.60 -24.74
C LYS A 596 -47.29 28.58 -24.92
N LYS A 597 -48.06 28.84 -23.87
CA LYS A 597 -49.16 29.83 -23.88
C LYS A 597 -48.70 31.28 -24.07
N ARG A 598 -47.43 31.60 -23.79
CA ARG A 598 -46.87 32.94 -24.02
C ARG A 598 -46.29 33.14 -25.43
N MET A 599 -46.04 32.05 -26.16
CA MET A 599 -45.53 32.11 -27.54
C MET A 599 -46.64 32.14 -28.59
N ASN A 600 -47.85 31.73 -28.19
CA ASN A 600 -49.08 31.92 -28.94
C ASN A 600 -49.73 33.22 -28.48
#